data_AF-A0AB36KA26-F1
#
_entry.id   AF-A0AB36KA26-F1
#
_cell.length_a   1.000
_cell.length_b   1.000
_cell.length_c   1.000
_cell.angle_alpha   90.00
_cell.angle_beta   90.00
_cell.angle_gamma   90.00
#
_symmetry.space_group_name_H-M   'P 1'
#
loop_
_entity.id
_entity.type
_entity.pdbx_description
1 polymer ?
#
loop_
_entity_poly.entity_id
_entity_poly.type
_entity_poly.pdbx_seq_one_letter_code
_entity_poly.pdbx_strand_id
1 'polypeptide(L)' 'MPRYSEERKAAILKKLLPPNNKTISEIAAEEHISEATLYN' A
#
# COMPACT_ATOMS: atom_id res chain seq x y z
N MET A 1 14.79 0.07 13.37
CA MET A 1 13.39 -0.01 12.92
C MET A 1 13.41 -0.51 11.50
N PRO A 2 12.82 -1.67 11.18
CA PRO A 2 12.76 -2.14 9.80
C PRO A 2 11.93 -1.12 9.01
N ARG A 3 12.63 -0.19 8.35
CA ARG A 3 12.01 0.81 7.48
C ARG A 3 11.36 0.02 6.36
N TYR A 4 10.04 -0.10 6.42
CA TYR A 4 9.27 -0.54 5.27
C TYR A 4 9.72 0.32 4.09
N SER A 5 10.17 -0.31 3.01
CA SER A 5 10.78 0.43 1.91
C SER A 5 9.76 1.41 1.36
N GLU A 6 10.07 2.71 1.37
CA GLU A 6 9.23 3.77 0.81
C GLU A 6 8.83 3.45 -0.64
N GLU A 7 9.69 2.74 -1.37
CA GLU A 7 9.39 2.20 -2.70
C GLU A 7 8.15 1.29 -2.73
N ARG A 8 7.94 0.50 -1.68
CA ARG A 8 6.81 -0.43 -1.58
C ARG A 8 5.51 0.34 -1.32
N LYS A 9 5.54 1.36 -0.44
CA LYS A 9 4.40 2.29 -0.26
C LYS A 9 4.08 3.01 -1.56
N ALA A 10 5.10 3.53 -2.26
CA ALA A 10 4.91 4.23 -3.51
C ALA A 10 4.31 3.33 -4.61
N ALA A 11 4.70 2.05 -4.65
CA ALA A 11 4.10 1.06 -5.54
C ALA A 11 2.62 0.81 -5.22
N ILE A 12 2.25 0.76 -3.94
CA ILE A 12 0.86 0.60 -3.48
C ILE A 12 0.02 1.85 -3.79
N LEU A 13 0.57 3.04 -3.54
CA LEU A 13 -0.07 4.31 -3.91
C LEU A 13 -0.27 4.44 -5.42
N LYS A 14 0.65 3.88 -6.22
CA LYS A 14 0.46 3.77 -7.67
C LYS A 14 -0.67 2.81 -8.06
N LYS A 15 -0.91 1.73 -7.29
CA LYS A 15 -2.05 0.82 -7.50
C LYS A 15 -3.40 1.46 -7.16
N LEU A 16 -3.39 2.56 -6.41
CA LEU A 16 -4.56 3.41 -6.13
C LEU A 16 -4.92 4.36 -7.29
N LEU A 17 -4.08 4.44 -8.34
CA LEU A 17 -4.38 5.25 -9.51
C LEU A 17 -5.37 4.52 -10.44
N PRO A 18 -6.23 5.26 -11.16
CA PRO A 18 -7.14 4.68 -12.16
C PRO A 18 -6.35 3.90 -13.23
N PRO A 19 -6.93 2.83 -13.84
CA PRO A 19 -8.36 2.53 -13.95
C PRO A 19 -8.96 1.59 -12.88
N ASN A 20 -8.14 0.94 -12.05
CA ASN A 20 -8.62 0.07 -10.98
C ASN A 20 -8.34 0.72 -9.63
N ASN A 21 -9.23 1.61 -9.22
CA ASN A 21 -9.15 2.33 -7.96
C ASN A 21 -9.43 1.36 -6.80
N LYS A 22 -8.43 0.57 -6.40
CA LYS A 22 -8.53 -0.35 -5.26
C LYS A 22 -8.40 0.41 -3.95
N THR A 23 -9.08 -0.08 -2.92
CA THR A 23 -9.01 0.50 -1.58
C THR A 23 -7.69 0.14 -0.89
N ILE A 24 -7.27 0.97 0.07
CA ILE A 24 -6.09 0.71 0.92
C ILE A 24 -6.22 -0.65 1.61
N SER A 25 -7.43 -1.02 2.06
CA SER A 25 -7.71 -2.31 2.70
C SER A 25 -7.51 -3.51 1.77
N GLU A 26 -7.94 -3.41 0.51
CA GLU A 26 -7.72 -4.47 -0.48
C GLU A 26 -6.24 -4.65 -0.80
N ILE A 27 -5.50 -3.55 -0.97
CA ILE A 27 -4.07 -3.63 -1.26
C ILE A 27 -3.29 -4.13 -0.03
N ALA A 28 -3.71 -3.73 1.18
CA ALA A 28 -3.15 -4.23 2.43
C ALA A 28 -3.36 -5.75 2.57
N ALA A 29 -4.56 -6.25 2.21
CA ALA A 29 -4.85 -7.68 2.18
C ALA A 29 -4.05 -8.43 1.10
N GLU A 30 -3.93 -7.88 -0.11
CA GLU A 30 -3.15 -8.48 -1.21
C GLU A 30 -1.65 -8.55 -0.92
N GLU A 31 -1.08 -7.49 -0.34
CA GLU A 31 0.35 -7.39 -0.04
C GLU A 31 0.71 -7.99 1.34
N HIS A 32 -0.28 -8.48 2.09
CA HIS A 32 -0.14 -8.97 3.46
C HIS A 32 0.54 -7.95 4.39
N ILE A 33 0.13 -6.69 4.28
CA ILE A 33 0.64 -5.59 5.10
C ILE A 33 -0.45 -5.00 5.98
N SER A 34 -0.07 -4.42 7.11
CA SER A 34 -1.01 -3.65 7.93
C SER A 34 -1.30 -2.32 7.26
N GLU A 35 -2.57 -1.88 7.28
CA GLU A 35 -2.99 -0.56 6.82
C GLU A 35 -2.22 0.57 7.54
N ALA A 36 -1.84 0.36 8.80
CA ALA A 36 -1.00 1.30 9.55
C ALA A 36 0.33 1.61 8.84
N THR A 37 0.87 0.65 8.10
CA THR A 37 2.08 0.81 7.29
C THR A 37 1.86 1.72 6.08
N LEU A 38 0.62 1.93 5.63
CA LEU A 38 0.27 2.85 4.54
C LEU A 38 -0.06 4.26 5.05
N TYR A 39 -0.45 4.40 6.31
CA TYR A 39 -0.71 5.70 6.95
C TYR A 39 0.52 6.34 7.59
N ASN A 40 1.47 5.52 8.07
CA ASN A 40 2.74 5.97 8.62
C ASN A 40 3.77 6.23 7.52
#